data_AF-A0A953U0A3-F1
#
_entry.id   AF-A0A953U0A3-F1
#
_cell.length_a   1.000
_cell.length_b   1.000
_cell.length_c   1.000
_cell.angle_alpha   90.00
_cell.angle_beta   90.00
_cell.angle_gamma   90.00
#
_symmetry.space_group_name_H-M   'P 1'
#
loop_
_entity.id
_entity.type
_entity.pdbx_description
1 polymer ?
#
loop_
_entity_poly.entity_id
_entity_poly.type
_entity_poly.pdbx_seq_one_letter_code
_entity_poly.pdbx_strand_id
1 'polypeptide(L)'
;MARRHKFYQAETGVSYQYFYAGRRRLTRPEGQGPGSDFTFVVTADQGPPFVLRIFVSDRALAAWQQAHGRDLDANEQYAAAKMRLFRGFNEHERLREELLRLIVDETNVEELLAPLELA
;
A
#
# COMPACT_ATOMS: atom_id res chain seq x y z
N MET A 1 10.51 -17.77 13.70
CA MET A 1 10.63 -16.31 13.47
C MET A 1 9.30 -15.66 13.78
N ALA A 2 9.26 -14.65 14.66
CA ALA A 2 8.01 -13.99 15.06
C ALA A 2 7.66 -12.86 14.07
N ARG A 3 6.40 -12.79 13.64
CA ARG A 3 5.89 -11.69 12.81
C ARG A 3 5.59 -10.49 13.71
N ARG A 4 6.22 -9.34 13.44
CA ARG A 4 5.98 -8.11 14.20
C ARG A 4 4.68 -7.46 13.75
N HIS A 5 3.68 -7.50 14.62
CA HIS A 5 2.41 -6.81 14.40
C HIS A 5 2.54 -5.32 14.69
N LYS A 6 1.75 -4.53 13.94
CA LYS A 6 1.58 -3.09 14.06
C LYS A 6 0.11 -2.80 14.26
N PHE A 7 -0.18 -1.75 15.02
CA PHE A 7 -1.53 -1.27 15.27
C PHE A 7 -1.72 0.08 14.56
N TYR A 8 -2.93 0.31 14.05
CA TYR A 8 -3.33 1.54 13.41
C TYR A 8 -4.79 1.83 13.77
N GLN A 9 -5.06 3.01 14.32
CA GLN A 9 -6.41 3.49 14.58
C GLN A 9 -6.85 4.33 13.38
N ALA A 10 -7.85 3.87 12.66
CA ALA A 10 -8.36 4.59 11.50
C ALA A 10 -9.33 5.72 11.90
N GLU A 11 -9.47 6.69 11.00
CA GLU A 11 -10.42 7.80 11.12
C GLU A 11 -11.88 7.33 11.14
N THR A 12 -12.16 6.16 10.54
CA THR A 12 -13.46 5.48 10.57
C THR A 12 -13.82 4.92 11.95
N GLY A 13 -12.89 4.93 12.91
CA GLY A 13 -13.09 4.31 14.23
C GLY A 13 -12.65 2.84 14.31
N VAL A 14 -12.37 2.19 13.17
CA VAL A 14 -11.89 0.79 13.13
C VAL A 14 -10.43 0.70 13.59
N SER A 15 -10.15 -0.26 14.47
CA SER A 15 -8.78 -0.60 14.88
C SER A 15 -8.21 -1.71 13.98
N TYR A 16 -7.06 -1.46 13.36
CA TYR A 16 -6.38 -2.45 12.52
C TYR A 16 -5.11 -2.97 13.18
N GLN A 17 -4.95 -4.29 13.21
CA GLN A 17 -3.67 -4.95 13.46
C GLN A 17 -3.15 -5.53 12.14
N TYR A 18 -1.90 -5.25 11.78
CA TYR A 18 -1.33 -5.76 10.53
C TYR A 18 0.15 -6.14 10.65
N PHE A 19 0.62 -6.97 9.72
CA PHE A 19 2.04 -7.18 9.49
C PHE A 19 2.34 -7.34 8.00
N TYR A 20 3.57 -7.02 7.62
CA TYR A 20 4.05 -7.19 6.26
C TYR A 20 4.45 -8.64 5.98
N ALA A 21 3.90 -9.23 4.92
CA ALA A 21 4.11 -10.63 4.56
C ALA A 21 5.10 -10.83 3.40
N GLY A 22 5.30 -9.82 2.55
CA GLY A 22 6.32 -9.87 1.50
C GLY A 22 6.01 -9.03 0.27
N ARG A 23 6.95 -9.02 -0.67
CA ARG A 23 6.87 -8.36 -1.97
C ARG A 23 6.90 -9.41 -3.08
N ARG A 24 6.11 -9.21 -4.14
CA ARG A 24 6.18 -10.02 -5.35
C ARG A 24 6.12 -9.13 -6.58
N ARG A 25 7.07 -9.27 -7.51
CA ARG A 25 7.01 -8.67 -8.84
C ARG A 25 6.01 -9.44 -9.70
N LEU A 26 5.14 -8.72 -10.42
CA LEU A 26 4.17 -9.31 -11.33
C LEU A 26 3.76 -8.30 -12.40
N THR A 27 3.12 -8.81 -13.46
CA THR A 27 2.40 -8.00 -14.43
C THR A 27 0.92 -8.24 -14.22
N ARG A 28 0.16 -7.18 -13.94
CA ARG A 28 -1.29 -7.27 -13.79
C ARG A 28 -1.99 -7.14 -15.14
N PRO A 29 -3.09 -7.87 -15.37
CA PRO A 29 -3.88 -7.77 -16.61
C PRO A 29 -4.63 -6.42 -16.67
N GLU A 30 -5.40 -6.20 -17.74
CA GLU A 30 -6.32 -5.05 -17.88
C GLU A 30 -5.61 -3.68 -17.86
N GLY A 31 -4.42 -3.57 -18.45
CA GLY A 31 -3.76 -2.28 -18.66
C GLY A 31 -3.07 -1.68 -17.43
N GLN A 32 -3.07 -2.37 -16.27
CA GLN A 32 -2.30 -1.98 -15.08
C GLN A 32 -0.78 -2.18 -15.27
N GLY A 33 -0.38 -3.13 -16.11
CA GLY A 33 1.02 -3.31 -16.51
C GLY A 33 1.91 -3.93 -15.42
N PRO A 34 3.24 -3.80 -15.55
CA PRO A 34 4.20 -4.35 -14.60
C PRO A 34 4.24 -3.54 -13.30
N GLY A 35 4.57 -4.22 -12.20
CA GLY A 35 4.70 -3.61 -10.88
C GLY A 35 4.97 -4.63 -9.77
N SER A 36 4.79 -4.21 -8.53
CA SER A 36 5.02 -5.06 -7.34
C SER A 36 3.81 -5.09 -6.41
N ASP A 37 3.39 -6.28 -6.01
CA ASP A 37 2.45 -6.47 -4.91
C ASP A 37 3.21 -6.44 -3.58
N PHE A 38 2.80 -5.56 -2.68
CA PHE A 38 3.18 -5.54 -1.28
C PHE A 38 2.04 -6.16 -0.47
N THR A 39 2.29 -7.33 0.10
CA THR A 39 1.28 -8.13 0.79
C THR A 39 1.30 -7.85 2.29
N PHE A 40 0.14 -7.53 2.83
CA PHE A 40 -0.11 -7.36 4.25
C PHE A 40 -1.16 -8.36 4.71
N VAL A 41 -0.99 -8.87 5.93
CA VAL A 41 -2.07 -9.57 6.62
C VAL A 41 -2.64 -8.61 7.64
N VAL A 42 -3.95 -8.40 7.57
CA VAL A 42 -4.67 -7.37 8.30
C VAL A 42 -5.79 -8.03 9.10
N THR A 43 -5.99 -7.57 10.32
CA THR A 43 -7.13 -7.91 11.19
C THR A 43 -7.82 -6.60 11.52
N ALA A 44 -9.12 -6.51 11.27
CA ALA A 44 -9.95 -5.37 11.61
C ALA A 44 -10.75 -5.70 12.87
N ASP A 45 -10.61 -4.90 13.91
CA ASP A 45 -11.16 -5.11 15.25
C ASP A 45 -10.95 -6.56 15.74
N GLN A 46 -12.02 -7.25 16.12
CA GLN A 46 -12.03 -8.64 16.57
C GLN A 46 -12.39 -9.62 15.42
N GLY A 47 -12.34 -9.16 14.17
CA GLY A 47 -12.64 -9.96 12.99
C GLY A 47 -11.53 -10.96 12.65
N PRO A 48 -11.77 -11.91 11.73
CA PRO A 48 -10.72 -12.81 11.26
C PRO A 48 -9.71 -12.07 10.37
N PRO A 49 -8.45 -12.52 10.34
CA PRO A 49 -7.43 -11.92 9.49
C PRO A 49 -7.75 -12.13 8.00
N PHE A 50 -7.37 -11.16 7.18
CA PHE A 50 -7.47 -11.20 5.73
C PHE A 50 -6.18 -10.70 5.08
N VAL A 51 -5.97 -11.08 3.82
CA VAL A 51 -4.80 -10.67 3.03
C VAL A 51 -5.18 -9.46 2.20
N LEU A 52 -4.36 -8.42 2.27
CA LEU A 52 -4.48 -7.24 1.44
C LEU A 52 -3.20 -7.06 0.62
N ARG A 53 -3.34 -6.78 -0.67
CA ARG A 53 -2.22 -6.57 -1.60
C ARG A 53 -2.29 -5.16 -2.16
N ILE A 54 -1.27 -4.37 -1.86
CA ILE A 54 -1.08 -3.04 -2.45
C ILE A 54 -0.20 -3.21 -3.69
N PHE A 55 -0.68 -2.79 -4.85
CA PHE A 55 0.13 -2.82 -6.07
C PHE A 55 0.79 -1.48 -6.29
N VAL A 56 2.11 -1.48 -6.38
CA VAL A 56 2.88 -0.31 -6.82
C VAL A 56 3.22 -0.52 -8.28
N SER A 57 2.62 0.28 -9.16
CA SER A 57 2.82 0.19 -10.60
C SER A 57 4.19 0.76 -10.98
N ASP A 58 4.79 0.22 -12.04
CA ASP A 58 6.00 0.82 -12.60
C ASP A 58 5.74 2.23 -13.18
N ARG A 59 4.48 2.54 -13.53
CA ARG A 59 4.09 3.89 -13.96
C ARG A 59 4.18 4.90 -12.84
N ALA A 60 3.81 4.53 -11.61
CA ALA A 60 4.03 5.37 -10.43
C ALA A 60 5.52 5.69 -10.25
N LEU A 61 6.37 4.65 -10.36
CA LEU A 61 7.81 4.81 -10.19
C LEU A 61 8.42 5.69 -11.28
N ALA A 62 7.99 5.50 -12.53
CA ALA A 62 8.42 6.33 -13.65
C ALA A 62 7.95 7.78 -13.51
N ALA A 63 6.70 8.01 -13.08
CA ALA A 63 6.17 9.35 -12.85
C ALA A 63 6.97 10.08 -11.76
N TRP A 64 7.26 9.41 -10.64
CA TRP A 64 8.12 9.95 -9.59
C TRP A 64 9.52 10.29 -10.11
N GLN A 65 10.16 9.36 -10.83
CA GLN A 65 11.50 9.57 -11.37
C GLN A 65 11.55 10.73 -12.37
N GLN A 66 10.50 10.94 -13.15
CA GLN A 66 10.38 12.09 -14.06
C GLN A 66 10.20 13.41 -13.30
N ALA A 67 9.43 13.42 -12.22
CA ALA A 67 9.16 14.63 -11.45
C ALA A 67 10.34 15.06 -10.56
N HIS A 68 11.04 14.09 -9.94
CA HIS A 68 12.07 14.34 -8.92
C HIS A 68 13.50 14.05 -9.39
N GLY A 69 13.67 13.45 -10.58
CA GLY A 69 14.98 13.12 -11.13
C GLY A 69 15.72 11.97 -10.44
N ARG A 70 15.05 11.21 -9.56
CA ARG A 70 15.61 10.05 -8.86
C ARG A 70 14.59 8.92 -8.72
N ASP A 71 15.08 7.68 -8.67
CA ASP A 71 14.25 6.51 -8.37
C ASP A 71 13.84 6.46 -6.89
N LEU A 72 12.71 5.79 -6.63
CA LEU A 72 12.36 5.34 -5.28
C LEU A 72 13.10 4.04 -4.96
N ASP A 73 13.78 3.99 -3.83
CA ASP A 73 14.43 2.76 -3.37
C ASP A 73 13.41 1.71 -2.86
N ALA A 74 13.90 0.53 -2.44
CA ALA A 74 13.02 -0.53 -1.96
C ALA A 74 12.23 -0.15 -0.68
N ASN A 75 12.81 0.67 0.19
CA ASN A 75 12.17 1.14 1.43
C ASN A 75 11.13 2.22 1.12
N GLU A 76 11.44 3.14 0.20
CA GLU A 76 10.51 4.20 -0.23
C GLU A 76 9.32 3.60 -1.01
N GLN A 77 9.55 2.60 -1.85
CA GLN A 77 8.46 1.85 -2.50
C GLN A 77 7.57 1.12 -1.47
N TYR A 78 8.19 0.53 -0.43
CA TYR A 78 7.44 -0.04 0.69
C TYR A 78 6.65 1.04 1.45
N ALA A 79 7.23 2.21 1.63
CA ALA A 79 6.57 3.33 2.28
C ALA A 79 5.36 3.81 1.47
N ALA A 80 5.48 3.95 0.14
CA ALA A 80 4.35 4.26 -0.75
C ALA A 80 3.21 3.25 -0.58
N ALA A 81 3.54 1.94 -0.59
CA ALA A 81 2.54 0.88 -0.39
C ALA A 81 1.86 0.98 0.99
N LYS A 82 2.64 1.28 2.03
CA LYS A 82 2.13 1.44 3.40
C LYS A 82 1.26 2.69 3.55
N MET A 83 1.61 3.79 2.88
CA MET A 83 0.78 5.00 2.86
C MET A 83 -0.56 4.73 2.16
N ARG A 84 -0.56 3.96 1.07
CA ARG A 84 -1.81 3.56 0.41
C ARG A 84 -2.66 2.63 1.28
N LEU A 85 -2.03 1.74 2.06
CA LEU A 85 -2.71 0.91 3.06
C LEU A 85 -3.41 1.78 4.11
N PHE A 86 -2.72 2.76 4.69
CA PHE A 86 -3.30 3.67 5.69
C PHE A 86 -4.43 4.51 5.13
N ARG A 87 -4.27 5.04 3.92
CA ARG A 87 -5.36 5.71 3.22
C ARG A 87 -6.56 4.77 3.06
N GLY A 88 -6.33 3.53 2.65
CA GLY A 88 -7.39 2.52 2.55
C GLY A 88 -8.11 2.31 3.89
N PHE A 89 -7.38 2.20 5.00
CA PHE A 89 -7.95 2.08 6.35
C PHE A 89 -8.83 3.28 6.73
N ASN A 90 -8.45 4.50 6.33
CA ASN A 90 -9.22 5.71 6.62
C ASN A 90 -10.41 5.91 5.67
N GLU A 91 -10.34 5.41 4.43
CA GLU A 91 -11.39 5.59 3.42
C GLU A 91 -12.55 4.59 3.57
N HIS A 92 -12.28 3.38 4.07
CA HIS A 92 -13.23 2.27 3.99
C HIS A 92 -13.45 1.61 5.36
N GLU A 93 -14.70 1.58 5.83
CA GLU A 93 -15.06 0.84 7.05
C GLU A 93 -15.00 -0.68 6.84
N ARG A 94 -15.28 -1.16 5.62
CA ARG A 94 -15.44 -2.59 5.30
C ARG A 94 -14.43 -3.09 4.26
N LEU A 95 -13.14 -2.76 4.43
CA LEU A 95 -12.05 -3.17 3.50
C LEU A 95 -12.07 -4.64 3.09
N ARG A 96 -12.44 -5.54 4.00
CA ARG A 96 -12.47 -6.99 3.74
C ARG A 96 -13.49 -7.36 2.65
N GLU A 97 -14.61 -6.65 2.60
CA GLU A 97 -15.75 -6.98 1.75
C GLU A 97 -15.64 -6.34 0.37
N GLU A 98 -14.96 -5.20 0.28
CA GLU A 98 -14.94 -4.37 -0.92
C GLU A 98 -13.96 -4.85 -2.00
N LEU A 99 -13.20 -5.94 -1.77
CA LEU A 99 -12.22 -6.51 -2.73
C LEU A 99 -11.31 -5.43 -3.36
N LEU A 100 -10.98 -4.40 -2.58
CA LEU A 100 -10.40 -3.17 -3.11
C LEU A 100 -9.07 -3.45 -3.79
N ARG A 101 -8.97 -3.03 -5.05
CA ARG A 101 -7.69 -2.97 -5.77
C ARG A 101 -6.96 -1.72 -5.30
N LEU A 102 -6.35 -1.79 -4.12
CA LEU A 102 -5.50 -0.71 -3.64
C LEU A 102 -4.23 -0.65 -4.50
N ILE A 103 -4.11 0.44 -5.26
CA ILE A 103 -3.04 0.67 -6.23
C ILE A 103 -2.35 2.00 -5.89
N VAL A 104 -1.03 1.99 -6.01
CA VAL A 104 -0.18 3.18 -6.15
C VAL A 104 0.14 3.31 -7.63
N ASP A 105 -0.34 4.38 -8.24
CA ASP A 105 -0.16 4.71 -9.66
C ASP A 105 0.30 6.16 -9.80
N GLU A 106 0.53 6.59 -11.04
CA GLU A 106 0.94 7.94 -11.39
C GLU A 106 -0.01 9.04 -10.89
N THR A 107 -1.26 8.71 -10.55
CA THR A 107 -2.26 9.71 -10.12
C THR A 107 -2.22 10.00 -8.63
N ASN A 108 -1.63 9.11 -7.82
CA ASN A 108 -1.66 9.22 -6.36
C ASN A 108 -0.29 9.12 -5.68
N VAL A 109 0.78 8.75 -6.40
CA VAL A 109 2.11 8.53 -5.82
C VAL A 109 2.66 9.76 -5.10
N GLU A 110 2.52 10.96 -5.68
CA GLU A 110 2.99 12.22 -5.08
C GLU A 110 2.29 12.50 -3.75
N GLU A 111 0.96 12.43 -3.74
CA GLU A 111 0.14 12.71 -2.56
C GLU A 111 0.39 11.69 -1.44
N LEU A 112 0.61 10.43 -1.80
CA LEU A 112 0.92 9.37 -0.84
C LEU A 112 2.30 9.55 -0.20
N LEU A 113 3.26 10.10 -0.93
CA LEU A 113 4.65 10.28 -0.48
C LEU A 113 4.90 11.65 0.16
N ALA A 114 4.05 12.65 -0.10
CA ALA A 114 4.20 14.00 0.45
C ALA A 114 4.41 14.04 1.98
N PRO A 115 3.70 13.24 2.81
CA PRO A 115 3.91 13.24 4.26
C PRO A 115 5.25 12.67 4.72
N LEU A 116 6.02 12.03 3.84
CA LEU A 116 7.31 11.41 4.17
C LEU A 116 8.49 12.35 3.99
N GLU A 117 8.29 13.54 3.42
CA GLU A 117 9.32 14.56 3.19
C GLU A 117 10.60 13.97 2.56
N LEU A 118 10.41 13.18 1.50
CA LEU A 118 11.50 12.55 0.78
C LEU A 118 12.39 13.64 0.15
N ALA A 119 13.66 13.67 0.56
CA ALA A 119 14.67 14.62 0.10
C ALA A 119 15.22 14.29 -1.30
#